data_AF-A0A3P8JPP9-F1
#
_entry.id   AF-A0A3P8JPP9-F1
#
_cell.length_a   1.000
_cell.length_b   1.000
_cell.length_c   1.000
_cell.angle_alpha   90.00
_cell.angle_beta   90.00
_cell.angle_gamma   90.00
#
_symmetry.space_group_name_H-M   'P 1'
#
loop_
_entity.id
_entity.type
_entity.pdbx_description
1 polymer ?
#
loop_
_entity_poly.entity_id
_entity_poly.type
_entity_poly.pdbx_seq_one_letter_code
_entity_poly.pdbx_strand_id
1 'polypeptide(L)'
;MAAERRIATALVTDIWCPWARDYPLDLLQVKTDTGHFWDSLAPIGCLFNLLLSAVVERLGPSLSRRLAENRALQQEFGQFERE
;
A
#
# COMPACT_ATOMS: atom_id res chain seq x y z
N MET A 1 -11.48 -3.32 16.79
CA MET A 1 -10.60 -2.84 15.70
C MET A 1 -9.74 -3.99 15.14
N ALA A 2 -9.14 -3.84 13.94
CA ALA A 2 -8.29 -4.89 13.33
C ALA A 2 -7.12 -5.32 14.25
N ALA A 3 -6.52 -4.35 14.96
CA ALA A 3 -5.47 -4.58 15.96
C ALA A 3 -5.91 -5.52 17.10
N GLU A 4 -7.11 -5.32 17.66
CA GLU A 4 -7.68 -6.17 18.72
C GLU A 4 -7.97 -7.60 18.23
N ARG A 5 -8.17 -7.76 16.92
CA ARG A 5 -8.49 -9.05 16.28
C ARG A 5 -7.24 -9.80 15.80
N ARG A 6 -6.03 -9.33 16.16
CA ARG A 6 -4.74 -9.92 15.75
C ARG A 6 -4.58 -10.04 14.23
N ILE A 7 -5.21 -9.13 13.47
CA ILE A 7 -5.02 -9.04 12.03
C ILE A 7 -3.72 -8.25 11.80
N ALA A 8 -2.79 -8.81 11.01
CA ALA A 8 -1.56 -8.11 10.64
C ALA A 8 -1.92 -6.77 9.97
N THR A 9 -1.54 -5.68 10.61
CA THR A 9 -1.97 -4.33 10.24
C THR A 9 -0.76 -3.41 10.29
N ALA A 10 -0.63 -2.57 9.27
CA ALA A 10 0.30 -1.45 9.25
C ALA A 10 -0.47 -0.13 9.11
N LEU A 11 0.00 0.91 9.78
CA LEU A 11 -0.51 2.28 9.67
C LEU A 11 0.49 3.11 8.87
N VAL A 12 0.03 3.68 7.75
CA VAL A 12 0.76 4.68 6.98
C VAL A 12 0.15 6.04 7.27
N THR A 13 0.95 6.98 7.76
CA THR A 13 0.46 8.31 8.14
C THR A 13 1.57 9.35 8.04
N ASP A 14 1.22 10.61 8.28
CA ASP A 14 2.20 11.68 8.39
C ASP A 14 2.92 11.67 9.76
N ILE A 15 3.94 12.52 9.90
CA ILE A 15 4.70 12.65 11.15
C ILE A 15 3.96 13.39 12.26
N TRP A 16 2.88 14.09 11.94
CA TRP A 16 2.10 14.93 12.84
C TRP A 16 0.92 14.19 13.49
N CYS A 17 0.58 12.99 13.00
CA CYS A 17 -0.47 12.14 13.57
C CYS A 17 -0.18 11.79 15.04
N PRO A 18 -0.95 12.33 16.01
CA PRO A 18 -0.58 12.30 17.42
C PRO A 18 -0.83 10.94 18.08
N TRP A 19 -1.77 10.16 17.55
CA TRP A 19 -2.23 8.88 18.12
C TRP A 19 -1.58 7.66 17.46
N ALA A 20 -0.74 7.84 16.44
CA ALA A 20 -0.23 6.75 15.62
C ALA A 20 0.53 5.68 16.44
N ARG A 21 1.09 6.07 17.59
CA ARG A 21 1.85 5.20 18.50
C ARG A 21 1.02 4.56 19.60
N ASP A 22 -0.27 4.89 19.67
CA ASP A 22 -1.18 4.36 20.70
C ASP A 22 -1.60 2.90 20.42
N TYR A 23 -1.27 2.38 19.23
CA TYR A 23 -1.67 1.05 18.78
C TYR A 23 -0.44 0.15 18.54
N PRO A 24 -0.48 -1.13 18.93
CA PRO A 24 0.59 -2.09 18.72
C PRO A 24 0.55 -2.64 17.27
N LEU A 25 0.93 -1.81 16.31
CA LEU A 25 0.95 -2.13 14.88
C LEU A 25 2.22 -1.63 14.21
N ASP A 26 2.50 -2.09 12.99
CA ASP A 26 3.63 -1.58 12.20
C ASP A 26 3.31 -0.14 11.77
N LEU A 27 4.15 0.81 12.16
CA LEU A 27 3.93 2.23 11.88
C LEU A 27 4.95 2.75 10.87
N LEU A 28 4.46 3.26 9.72
CA LEU A 28 5.26 3.94 8.71
C LEU A 28 4.83 5.41 8.62
N GLN A 29 5.68 6.31 9.12
CA GLN A 29 5.44 7.75 9.05
C GLN A 29 6.27 8.39 7.95
N VAL A 30 5.65 9.28 7.17
CA VAL A 30 6.33 10.05 6.12
C VAL A 30 6.04 11.54 6.29
N LYS A 31 7.02 12.40 5.99
CA LYS A 31 6.79 13.84 6.03
C LYS A 31 5.99 14.25 4.79
N THR A 32 4.75 14.68 4.97
CA THR A 32 3.88 15.22 3.92
C THR A 32 3.98 16.73 3.77
N ASP A 33 4.45 17.40 4.83
CA ASP A 33 4.58 18.85 4.91
C ASP A 33 5.57 19.40 3.88
N THR A 34 5.10 20.37 3.10
CA THR A 34 5.84 21.05 2.03
C THR A 34 6.41 22.41 2.46
N GLY A 35 6.18 22.85 3.70
CA GLY A 35 6.45 24.21 4.15
C GLY A 35 5.46 25.25 3.62
N HIS A 36 4.39 24.80 2.96
CA HIS A 36 3.31 25.62 2.42
C HIS A 36 1.95 25.19 2.96
N PHE A 37 0.88 25.83 2.50
CA PHE A 37 -0.48 25.60 2.98
C PHE A 37 -1.00 24.17 2.72
N TRP A 38 -0.46 23.46 1.74
CA TRP A 38 -0.92 22.13 1.35
C TRP A 38 0.13 21.07 1.62
N ASP A 39 -0.29 19.99 2.30
CA ASP A 39 0.45 18.75 2.33
C ASP A 39 0.59 18.15 0.92
N SER A 40 1.70 17.44 0.70
CA SER A 40 1.92 16.65 -0.50
C SER A 40 1.78 15.16 -0.19
N LEU A 41 1.00 14.46 -1.02
CA LEU A 41 0.92 13.00 -1.00
C LEU A 41 2.05 12.32 -1.78
N ALA A 42 2.94 13.07 -2.43
CA ALA A 42 4.05 12.50 -3.18
C ALA A 42 4.94 11.57 -2.33
N PRO A 43 5.33 11.91 -1.08
CA PRO A 43 6.11 11.01 -0.23
C PRO A 43 5.37 9.71 0.12
N ILE A 44 4.04 9.77 0.29
CA ILE A 44 3.21 8.58 0.51
C ILE A 44 3.20 7.71 -0.75
N GLY A 45 3.03 8.30 -1.93
CA GLY A 45 3.12 7.57 -3.20
C GLY A 45 4.48 6.89 -3.41
N CYS A 46 5.58 7.59 -3.08
CA CYS A 46 6.93 7.03 -3.09
C CYS A 46 7.06 5.84 -2.15
N LEU A 47 6.54 5.94 -0.92
CA LEU A 47 6.53 4.83 0.03
C LEU A 47 5.79 3.61 -0.53
N PHE A 48 4.60 3.80 -1.10
CA PHE A 48 3.84 2.69 -1.70
C PHE A 48 4.58 2.02 -2.84
N ASN A 49 5.27 2.79 -3.69
CA ASN A 49 6.10 2.24 -4.74
C ASN A 49 7.24 1.37 -4.17
N LEU A 50 7.91 1.83 -3.11
CA LEU A 50 8.95 1.04 -2.44
C LEU A 50 8.40 -0.26 -1.84
N LEU A 51 7.22 -0.20 -1.19
CA LEU A 51 6.56 -1.38 -0.65
C LEU A 51 6.19 -2.37 -1.75
N LEU A 52 5.66 -1.88 -2.87
CA LEU A 52 5.36 -2.70 -4.05
C LEU A 52 6.62 -3.37 -4.61
N SER A 53 7.73 -2.63 -4.76
CA SER A 53 9.01 -3.18 -5.20
C SER A 53 9.49 -4.30 -4.28
N ALA A 54 9.42 -4.10 -2.96
CA ALA A 54 9.80 -5.12 -1.99
C ALA A 54 8.90 -6.38 -2.06
N VAL A 55 7.59 -6.21 -2.29
CA VAL A 55 6.65 -7.32 -2.48
C VAL A 55 7.00 -8.09 -3.76
N VAL A 56 7.28 -7.40 -4.86
CA VAL A 56 7.69 -8.00 -6.13
C VAL A 56 8.97 -8.82 -5.95
N GLU A 57 9.98 -8.25 -5.29
CA GLU A 57 11.24 -8.93 -5.00
C GLU A 57 11.03 -10.19 -4.15
N ARG A 58 10.22 -10.08 -3.09
CA ARG A 58 9.94 -11.20 -2.17
C ARG A 58 9.13 -12.33 -2.83
N LEU A 59 8.25 -12.01 -3.76
CA LEU A 59 7.49 -13.02 -4.53
C LEU A 59 8.33 -13.68 -5.60
N GLY A 60 9.31 -12.96 -6.16
CA GLY A 60 10.25 -13.49 -7.14
C GLY A 60 9.55 -14.19 -8.32
N PRO A 61 10.00 -15.39 -8.73
CA PRO A 61 9.43 -16.11 -9.87
C PRO A 61 7.93 -16.44 -9.76
N SER A 62 7.39 -16.53 -8.54
CA SER A 62 5.98 -16.86 -8.31
C SER A 62 5.02 -15.75 -8.78
N LEU A 63 5.51 -14.51 -8.91
CA LEU A 63 4.72 -13.37 -9.34
C LEU A 63 4.15 -13.55 -10.75
N SER A 64 4.93 -14.08 -11.68
CA SER A 64 4.53 -14.27 -13.08
C SER A 64 3.28 -15.14 -13.21
N ARG A 65 3.19 -16.20 -12.39
CA ARG A 65 2.01 -17.08 -12.34
C ARG A 65 0.79 -16.32 -11.83
N ARG A 66 0.91 -15.58 -10.73
CA ARG A 66 -0.19 -14.79 -10.16
C ARG A 66 -0.71 -13.72 -11.14
N LEU A 67 0.19 -13.08 -11.89
CA LEU A 67 -0.18 -12.11 -12.92
C LEU A 67 -0.89 -12.78 -14.11
N ALA A 68 -0.50 -14.00 -14.49
CA ALA A 68 -1.18 -14.76 -15.53
C ALA A 68 -2.60 -15.16 -15.11
N GLU A 69 -2.76 -15.64 -13.87
CA GLU A 69 -4.08 -15.96 -13.29
C GLU A 69 -4.98 -14.73 -13.24
N ASN A 70 -4.44 -13.58 -12.78
CA ASN A 70 -5.21 -12.33 -12.75
C ASN A 70 -5.65 -11.90 -14.15
N ARG A 71 -4.77 -12.01 -15.17
CA ARG A 71 -5.14 -11.71 -16.56
C ARG A 71 -6.24 -12.63 -17.11
N ALA A 72 -6.21 -13.92 -16.77
CA ALA A 72 -7.26 -14.85 -17.18
C ALA A 72 -8.62 -14.44 -16.59
N LEU A 73 -8.65 -14.06 -15.31
CA LEU A 73 -9.86 -13.53 -14.65
C LEU A 73 -10.33 -12.21 -15.27
N GLN A 74 -9.41 -11.29 -15.59
CA GLN A 74 -9.76 -10.03 -16.26
C GLN A 74 -10.44 -10.26 -17.61
N GLN A 75 -10.03 -11.29 -18.35
CA GLN A 75 -10.66 -11.70 -19.60
C GLN A 75 -12.04 -12.33 -19.36
N GLU A 76 -12.16 -13.21 -18.36
CA GLU A 76 -13.44 -13.84 -17.98
C GLU A 76 -14.50 -12.81 -17.55
N PHE A 77 -14.10 -11.77 -16.82
CA PHE A 77 -15.01 -10.73 -16.34
C PHE A 77 -15.24 -9.58 -17.33
N GLY A 78 -14.74 -9.68 -18.58
CA GLY A 78 -15.01 -8.68 -19.62
C GLY A 78 -14.43 -7.30 -19.32
N GLN A 79 -13.39 -7.18 -18.48
CA GLN A 79 -12.85 -5.89 -18.02
C GLN A 79 -12.27 -5.01 -19.17
N PHE A 80 -12.14 -5.57 -20.37
CA PHE A 80 -11.69 -4.88 -21.58
C PHE A 80 -12.69 -4.97 -22.76
N GLU A 81 -13.94 -5.38 -22.53
CA GLU A 81 -14.99 -5.25 -23.54
C GLU A 81 -15.25 -3.75 -23.79
N ARG A 82 -14.81 -3.28 -24.95
CA ARG A 82 -15.10 -1.92 -25.44
C ARG A 82 -16.54 -1.91 -25.94
N GLU A 83 -17.37 -1.03 -25.40
CA GLU A 83 -18.44 -0.40 -26.18
C GLU A 83 -17.84 0.46 -27.29
#